data_AF-A0A0A3XI54-F1
#
_entry.id   AF-A0A0A3XI54-F1
#
_cell.length_a   1.000
_cell.length_b   1.000
_cell.length_c   1.000
_cell.angle_alpha   90.00
_cell.angle_beta   90.00
_cell.angle_gamma   90.00
#
_symmetry.space_group_name_H-M   'P 1'
#
loop_
_entity.id
_entity.type
_entity.pdbx_description
1 polymer ?
#
loop_
_entity_poly.entity_id
_entity_poly.type
_entity_poly.pdbx_seq_one_letter_code
_entity_poly.pdbx_strand_id
1 'polypeptide(L)' 'MFERDFSEREQILAAIERTYGNKKAAAELLGISRGTLYNKLRKYGISAGE' A
#
# COMPACT_ATOMS: atom_id res chain seq x y z
N MET A 1 -19.05 13.49 -12.45
CA MET A 1 -17.60 13.21 -12.26
C MET A 1 -17.54 12.11 -11.22
N PHE A 2 -17.24 10.87 -11.60
CA PHE A 2 -17.17 9.77 -10.62
C PHE A 2 -15.82 9.86 -9.93
N GLU A 3 -15.81 10.36 -8.70
CA GLU A 3 -14.69 10.18 -7.78
C GLU A 3 -14.51 8.68 -7.57
N ARG A 4 -13.48 8.12 -8.20
CA ARG A 4 -13.11 6.72 -7.95
C ARG A 4 -12.53 6.70 -6.55
N ASP A 5 -13.35 6.31 -5.58
CA ASP A 5 -12.87 5.92 -4.26
C ASP A 5 -12.07 4.64 -4.43
N PHE A 6 -10.76 4.80 -4.67
CA PHE A 6 -9.85 3.67 -4.70
C PHE A 6 -9.85 3.07 -3.30
N SER A 7 -10.37 1.85 -3.18
CA SER A 7 -10.32 1.11 -1.92
C SER A 7 -8.89 1.14 -1.37
N GLU A 8 -8.75 1.25 -0.06
CA GLU A 8 -7.45 1.36 0.62
C GLU A 8 -6.44 0.28 0.16
N ARG A 9 -6.92 -0.92 -0.18
CA ARG A 9 -6.14 -1.99 -0.80
C ARG A 9 -5.48 -1.56 -2.12
N GLU A 10 -6.23 -0.94 -3.02
CA GLU A 10 -5.78 -0.50 -4.34
C GLU A 10 -4.73 0.60 -4.21
N GLN A 11 -4.92 1.54 -3.28
CA GLN A 11 -3.94 2.58 -2.99
C GLN A 11 -2.61 1.97 -2.52
N ILE A 12 -2.68 0.96 -1.65
CA ILE A 12 -1.50 0.24 -1.15
C ILE A 12 -0.80 -0.51 -2.28
N LEU A 13 -1.54 -1.23 -3.11
CA LEU A 13 -0.98 -1.96 -4.25
C LEU A 13 -0.31 -1.00 -5.24
N ALA A 14 -1.00 0.07 -5.62
CA ALA A 14 -0.46 1.09 -6.53
C ALA A 14 0.81 1.74 -5.96
N ALA A 15 0.87 2.00 -4.66
CA ALA A 15 2.07 2.53 -4.01
C ALA A 15 3.23 1.54 -4.03
N ILE A 16 2.95 0.24 -3.81
CA ILE A 16 3.96 -0.82 -3.88
C ILE A 16 4.47 -1.00 -5.31
N GLU A 17 3.57 -1.04 -6.29
CA GLU A 17 3.93 -1.14 -7.71
C GLU A 17 4.77 0.05 -8.16
N ARG A 18 4.38 1.28 -7.79
CA ARG A 18 5.14 2.50 -8.10
C ARG A 18 6.51 2.54 -7.44
N THR A 19 6.67 1.84 -6.33
CA THR A 19 7.94 1.76 -5.60
C THR A 19 8.68 0.45 -5.87
N TYR A 20 8.28 -0.29 -6.91
CA TYR A 20 8.93 -1.52 -7.35
C TYR A 20 9.07 -2.57 -6.23
N GLY A 21 8.04 -2.71 -5.39
CA GLY A 21 8.06 -3.64 -4.26
C GLY A 21 8.69 -3.08 -2.98
N ASN A 22 9.17 -1.83 -2.99
CA ASN A 22 9.80 -1.23 -1.82
C ASN A 22 8.76 -0.75 -0.81
N LYS A 23 8.44 -1.63 0.15
CA LYS A 23 7.46 -1.40 1.22
C LYS A 23 7.74 -0.12 2.02
N LYS A 24 9.00 0.24 2.25
CA LYS A 24 9.33 1.49 2.96
C LYS A 24 8.92 2.71 2.13
N ALA A 25 9.34 2.74 0.86
CA ALA A 25 8.99 3.83 -0.05
C ALA A 25 7.47 3.89 -0.31
N ALA A 26 6.77 2.75 -0.36
CA ALA A 26 5.32 2.73 -0.48
C ALA A 26 4.63 3.38 0.73
N ALA A 27 5.13 3.12 1.96
CA ALA A 27 4.62 3.76 3.16
C ALA A 27 4.84 5.28 3.12
N GLU A 28 6.02 5.73 2.70
CA GLU A 28 6.35 7.14 2.52
C GLU A 28 5.46 7.80 1.45
N LEU A 29 5.21 7.11 0.34
CA LEU A 29 4.36 7.59 -0.76
C LEU A 29 2.89 7.72 -0.34
N LEU A 30 2.43 6.83 0.55
CA LEU A 30 1.09 6.88 1.14
C LEU A 30 0.98 7.83 2.34
N GLY A 31 2.10 8.42 2.79
CA GLY A 31 2.12 9.29 3.97
C GLY A 31 1.80 8.57 5.28
N ILE A 32 2.04 7.26 5.36
CA ILE A 32 1.77 6.44 6.55
C ILE A 32 3.06 5.86 7.12
N SER A 33 3.03 5.55 8.42
CA SER A 33 4.13 4.83 9.06
C SER A 33 4.29 3.41 8.50
N ARG A 34 5.54 2.93 8.45
CA ARG A 34 5.87 1.54 8.06
C ARG A 34 5.00 0.51 8.78
N GLY A 35 4.83 0.65 10.11
CA GLY A 35 4.01 -0.25 10.90
C GLY A 35 2.54 -0.27 10.47
N THR A 36 2.00 0.89 10.07
CA THR A 36 0.64 1.01 9.52
C THR A 36 0.53 0.31 8.17
N LEU A 37 1.53 0.49 7.29
CA LEU A 37 1.57 -0.25 6.03
C LEU A 37 1.59 -1.76 6.29
N TYR A 38 2.47 -2.28 7.14
CA TYR A 38 2.51 -3.71 7.47
C TYR A 38 1.19 -4.24 8.04
N ASN A 39 0.53 -3.48 8.92
CA ASN A 39 -0.79 -3.84 9.44
C ASN A 39 -1.83 -3.92 8.32
N LYS A 40 -1.85 -2.94 7.41
CA LYS A 40 -2.77 -2.94 6.26
C LYS A 40 -2.45 -4.09 5.30
N LEU A 41 -1.17 -4.33 4.98
CA LEU A 41 -0.74 -5.48 4.17
C LEU A 41 -1.22 -6.80 4.76
N ARG A 42 -1.05 -7.00 6.08
CA ARG A 42 -1.54 -8.19 6.78
C ARG A 42 -3.07 -8.28 6.77
N LYS A 43 -3.76 -7.15 7.00
CA LYS A 43 -5.23 -7.06 6.98
C LYS A 43 -5.80 -7.44 5.60
N TYR A 44 -5.13 -7.04 4.53
CA TYR A 44 -5.56 -7.33 3.15
C TYR A 44 -4.94 -8.61 2.57
N GLY A 45 -4.12 -9.34 3.33
CA GLY A 45 -3.43 -10.54 2.85
C GLY A 45 -2.44 -10.27 1.72
N ILE A 46 -1.91 -9.04 1.61
CA ILE A 46 -0.91 -8.66 0.62
C ILE A 46 0.45 -9.13 1.13
N SER A 47 0.74 -10.41 0.91
CA SER A 47 2.05 -11.01 1.16
C SER A 47 2.97 -10.62 0.02
N ALA A 48 3.67 -9.50 0.16
CA ALA A 48 4.72 -9.11 -0.77
C ALA A 48 5.95 -10.01 -0.53
N GLY A 49 5.88 -11.25 -1.03
CA GLY A 49 6.95 -12.24 -1.24
C GLY A 49 7.82 -12.56 -0.02
N GLU A 50 7.97 -13.86 0.27
CA GLU A 50 9.15 -14.37 0.99
C GLU A 50 10.44 -13.99 0.25
#